data_AF-A0A1I1IZ35-F1
#
_entry.id   AF-A0A1I1IZ35-F1
#
_cell.length_a   1.000
_cell.length_b   1.000
_cell.length_c   1.000
_cell.angle_alpha   90.00
_cell.angle_beta   90.00
_cell.angle_gamma   90.00
#
_symmetry.space_group_name_H-M   'P 1'
#
loop_
_entity.id
_entity.type
_entity.pdbx_description
1 polymer ?
#
loop_
_entity_poly.entity_id
_entity_poly.type
_entity_poly.pdbx_seq_one_letter_code
_entity_poly.pdbx_strand_id
1 'polypeptide(L)' 'MLGFLVRHERNKGLSGGQYYEYELDLDPAIVLETREEIVKAAD' A
#
# COMPACT_ATOMS: atom_id res chain seq x y z
N MET A 1 -1.53 9.00 -6.83
CA MET A 1 -1.32 7.76 -6.04
C MET A 1 0.14 7.38 -6.22
N LEU A 2 0.87 7.01 -5.17
CA LEU A 2 2.34 6.90 -5.19
C LEU A 2 2.93 5.76 -6.04
N GLY A 3 2.17 5.18 -6.98
CA GLY A 3 2.65 4.22 -7.98
C GLY A 3 3.07 2.85 -7.47
N PHE A 4 3.20 2.67 -6.15
CA PHE A 4 3.78 1.47 -5.55
C PHE A 4 2.79 0.59 -4.78
N LEU A 5 1.52 1.01 -4.76
CA LEU A 5 0.43 0.33 -4.09
C LEU A 5 -0.57 -0.10 -5.15
N VAL A 6 -0.66 -1.41 -5.40
CA VAL A 6 -1.56 -1.97 -6.40
C VAL A 6 -2.87 -2.32 -5.72
N ARG A 7 -3.97 -1.83 -6.29
CA ARG A 7 -5.33 -2.11 -5.81
C ARG A 7 -5.98 -3.16 -6.71
N HIS A 8 -6.33 -4.30 -6.14
CA HIS A 8 -7.11 -5.33 -6.80
C HIS A 8 -8.57 -5.23 -6.37
N GLU A 9 -9.46 -5.09 -7.35
CA GLU A 9 -10.90 -5.21 -7.14
C GLU A 9 -11.28 -6.69 -7.22
N ARG A 10 -11.47 -7.33 -6.08
CA ARG A 10 -11.94 -8.73 -6.02
C ARG A 10 -13.33 -8.77 -5.41
N ASN A 11 -14.34 -8.79 -6.28
CA ASN A 11 -15.71 -9.05 -5.87
C ASN A 11 -15.90 -10.56 -5.64
N LYS A 12 -15.76 -11.01 -4.39
CA LYS A 12 -15.86 -12.44 -4.01
C LYS A 12 -17.31 -12.96 -3.92
N GLY A 13 -18.30 -12.23 -4.43
CA GLY A 13 -19.71 -12.66 -4.44
C GLY A 13 -20.36 -12.81 -3.06
N LEU A 14 -19.68 -12.37 -1.98
CA LEU A 14 -20.22 -12.31 -0.63
C LEU A 14 -21.06 -11.05 -0.48
N SER A 15 -22.37 -11.17 -0.70
CA SER A 15 -23.41 -10.32 -0.12
C SER A 15 -23.12 -8.80 -0.05
N GLY A 16 -22.76 -8.19 -1.18
CA GLY A 16 -22.92 -6.74 -1.39
C GLY A 16 -21.79 -5.81 -0.90
N GLY A 17 -20.66 -6.31 -0.40
CA GLY A 17 -19.52 -5.48 -0.03
C GLY A 17 -18.51 -5.27 -1.17
N GLN A 18 -18.09 -4.04 -1.44
CA GLN A 18 -16.88 -3.79 -2.25
C GLN A 18 -15.65 -4.07 -1.37
N TYR A 19 -14.86 -5.07 -1.75
CA TYR A 19 -13.59 -5.39 -1.11
C TYR A 19 -12.45 -4.97 -2.03
N TYR A 20 -11.52 -4.19 -1.49
CA TYR A 20 -10.27 -3.83 -2.15
C TYR A 20 -9.14 -4.58 -1.49
N GLU A 21 -8.42 -5.38 -2.27
CA GLU A 21 -7.16 -5.98 -1.84
C GLU A 21 -6.03 -5.05 -2.28
N TYR A 22 -5.04 -4.85 -1.42
CA TYR A 22 -3.89 -4.00 -1.69
C TYR A 22 -2.63 -4.84 -1.61
N GLU A 23 -1.79 -4.71 -2.63
CA GLU A 23 -0.48 -5.36 -2.70
C GLU A 23 0.60 -4.29 -2.88
N LEU A 24 1.77 -4.55 -2.30
CA LEU A 24 2.92 -3.68 -2.46
C LEU A 24 3.70 -4.12 -3.70
N ASP A 25 3.88 -3.21 -4.64
CA ASP A 25 4.60 -3.45 -5.91
C ASP A 25 6.11 -3.12 -5.79
N LEU A 26 6.57 -2.85 -4.57
CA LEU A 26 7.97 -2.64 -4.26
C LEU A 26 8.39 -3.45 -3.03
N ASP A 27 9.69 -3.56 -2.79
CA ASP A 27 10.22 -4.12 -1.55
C ASP A 27 9.74 -3.31 -0.33
N PRO A 28 9.05 -3.94 0.64
CA PRO A 28 8.62 -3.28 1.88
C PRO A 28 9.74 -2.55 2.63
N ALA A 29 10.98 -3.06 2.56
CA ALA A 29 12.13 -2.46 3.24
C ALA A 29 12.36 -1.01 2.79
N ILE A 30 12.21 -0.73 1.49
CA ILE A 30 12.40 0.61 0.92
C ILE A 30 11.39 1.61 1.51
N VAL A 31 10.13 1.18 1.72
CA VAL A 31 9.10 2.04 2.32
C VAL A 31 9.47 2.37 3.77
N LEU A 32 9.94 1.38 4.51
CA LEU A 32 10.31 1.53 5.91
C LEU A 32 11.52 2.46 6.06
N GLU A 33 12.58 2.23 5.29
CA GLU A 33 13.79 3.06 5.28
C GLU A 33 13.47 4.52 4.92
N THR A 34 12.74 4.73 3.82
CA THR A 34 12.34 6.08 3.39
C THR A 34 11.50 6.79 4.45
N ARG A 35 10.60 6.06 5.12
CA ARG A 35 9.77 6.62 6.20
C ARG A 35 10.62 7.05 7.40
N GLU A 36 11.67 6.30 7.73
CA GLU A 36 12.61 6.70 8.78
C GLU A 36 13.42 7.94 8.39
N GLU A 37 13.88 8.03 7.15
CA GLU A 37 14.60 9.19 6.64
C GLU A 37 13.75 10.48 6.68
N ILE A 38 12.49 10.39 6.26
CA ILE A 38 11.56 11.53 6.31
C ILE A 38 11.36 12.01 7.74
N VAL A 39 11.20 11.08 8.70
CA VAL A 39 11.04 11.44 10.12
C VAL A 39 12.30 12.12 10.65
N LYS A 40 13.49 11.57 10.36
CA LYS A 40 14.77 12.17 10.76
C LYS A 40 15.00 13.55 10.15
N ALA A 41 14.52 13.79 8.93
CA ALA A 41 14.66 15.07 8.25
C ALA A 41 13.65 16.14 8.73
N ALA A 42 12.63 15.74 9.49
CA ALA A 42 11.61 16.63 10.04
C ALA A 42 11.92 17.11 11.47
N ASP A 43 12.95 16.55 12.10
CA ASP A 43 13.54 16.98 13.38
C ASP A 43 14.63 18.04 13.18
#